data_AF-A0AB39HHM8-F1
#
_entry.id   AF-A0AB39HHM8-F1
#
_cell.length_a   1.000
_cell.length_b   1.000
_cell.length_c   1.000
_cell.angle_alpha   90.00
_cell.angle_beta   90.00
_cell.angle_gamma   90.00
#
_symmetry.space_group_name_H-M   'P 1'
#
loop_
_entity.id
_entity.type
_entity.pdbx_description
1 polymer ?
#
loop_
_entity_poly.entity_id
_entity_poly.type
_entity_poly.pdbx_seq_one_letter_code
_entity_poly.pdbx_strand_id
1 'polypeptide(L)'
;MKKLAKAGVVLMCYGFISIGHAASYDKAESVQSQTNTDSQTSQKRIDNSAEISAQTRADIEQLQAEITNLKVYQSHLDKMVQSQDKEKSSLQEQIDQIQATRQGIVPLMYKMLDELENQVQQGLPIQRASRLQRVEKLRTTMTRADVSDAEKFRRLLEAYQIELSYGSKMGHYDDQITLNDGKQIEVSVMYLGKVSLLARALDRQTYWYWDQSQQQWQTLESGFEAIDRAFDVADKNTTPTLLDLPLSLSLNEEEK
;
A
#
# COMPACT_ATOMS: atom_id res chain seq x y z
N MET A 1 -65.19 -123.64 0.15
CA MET A 1 -65.87 -122.42 0.63
C MET A 1 -65.18 -121.81 1.87
N LYS A 2 -63.95 -121.26 1.75
CA LYS A 2 -63.27 -120.51 2.84
C LYS A 2 -62.26 -119.46 2.29
N LYS A 3 -62.65 -118.66 1.29
CA LYS A 3 -61.86 -117.53 0.77
C LYS A 3 -62.68 -116.24 0.55
N LEU A 4 -63.76 -116.04 1.32
CA LEU A 4 -64.61 -114.85 1.24
C LEU A 4 -64.44 -113.87 2.42
N ALA A 5 -63.55 -114.16 3.39
CA ALA A 5 -63.44 -113.35 4.61
C ALA A 5 -62.32 -112.30 4.60
N LYS A 6 -61.53 -112.17 3.52
CA LYS A 6 -60.37 -111.23 3.48
C LYS A 6 -60.58 -109.98 2.61
N ALA A 7 -61.64 -109.91 1.82
CA ALA A 7 -61.94 -108.74 0.98
C ALA A 7 -62.83 -107.69 1.68
N GLY A 8 -63.52 -108.05 2.78
CA GLY A 8 -64.45 -107.17 3.48
C GLY A 8 -63.82 -106.14 4.42
N VAL A 9 -62.56 -106.35 4.85
CA VAL A 9 -61.92 -105.47 5.85
C VAL A 9 -61.12 -104.33 5.22
N VAL A 10 -60.63 -104.49 3.99
CA VAL A 10 -59.85 -103.43 3.31
C VAL A 10 -60.74 -102.35 2.69
N LEU A 11 -61.97 -102.67 2.30
CA LEU A 11 -62.91 -101.66 1.79
C LEU A 11 -63.59 -100.82 2.89
N MET A 12 -63.43 -101.20 4.17
CA MET A 12 -64.01 -100.47 5.31
C MET A 12 -63.08 -99.38 5.87
N CYS A 13 -61.89 -99.19 5.29
CA CYS A 13 -60.99 -98.06 5.63
C CYS A 13 -60.97 -96.95 4.56
N TYR A 14 -61.58 -97.15 3.39
CA TYR A 14 -61.69 -96.11 2.36
C TYR A 14 -63.04 -95.38 2.33
N GLY A 15 -63.99 -95.77 3.20
CA GLY A 15 -65.35 -95.23 3.23
C GLY A 15 -65.70 -94.33 4.43
N PHE A 16 -64.76 -94.04 5.32
CA PHE A 16 -65.05 -93.28 6.56
C PHE A 16 -63.95 -92.27 6.94
N ILE A 17 -63.51 -91.46 5.97
CA ILE A 17 -63.01 -90.10 6.27
C ILE A 17 -63.80 -89.11 5.42
N SER A 18 -65.10 -89.13 5.63
CA SER A 18 -66.01 -88.07 5.27
C SER A 18 -67.08 -88.16 6.33
N ILE A 19 -67.17 -87.13 7.17
CA ILE A 19 -68.05 -86.92 8.35
C ILE A 19 -67.22 -86.81 9.63
N GLY A 20 -66.83 -85.57 9.95
CA GLY A 20 -66.17 -85.22 11.20
C GLY A 20 -65.20 -84.03 11.15
N HIS A 21 -65.09 -83.30 10.04
CA HIS A 21 -64.13 -82.19 9.92
C HIS A 21 -64.73 -80.80 9.72
N ALA A 22 -66.05 -80.65 9.67
CA ALA A 22 -66.65 -79.30 9.56
C ALA A 22 -66.36 -78.44 10.81
N ALA A 23 -66.55 -78.98 12.02
CA ALA A 23 -66.36 -78.22 13.27
C ALA A 23 -64.89 -78.03 13.71
N SER A 24 -63.97 -78.88 13.26
CA SER A 24 -62.53 -78.72 13.53
C SER A 24 -61.84 -77.79 12.53
N TYR A 25 -62.40 -77.66 11.34
CA TYR A 25 -61.93 -76.75 10.30
C TYR A 25 -62.21 -75.29 10.70
N ASP A 26 -63.43 -74.97 11.16
CA ASP A 26 -63.78 -73.63 11.67
C ASP A 26 -62.86 -73.18 12.83
N LYS A 27 -62.51 -74.11 13.72
CA LYS A 27 -61.61 -73.82 14.85
C LYS A 27 -60.15 -73.63 14.41
N ALA A 28 -59.70 -74.36 13.40
CA ALA A 28 -58.38 -74.16 12.80
C ALA A 28 -58.34 -72.86 11.98
N GLU A 29 -59.41 -72.52 11.27
CA GLU A 29 -59.56 -71.31 10.48
C GLU A 29 -59.55 -70.05 11.36
N SER A 30 -60.28 -70.07 12.47
CA SER A 30 -60.27 -68.96 13.45
C SER A 30 -58.91 -68.77 14.12
N VAL A 31 -58.21 -69.86 14.51
CA VAL A 31 -56.85 -69.78 15.07
C VAL A 31 -55.85 -69.28 14.03
N GLN A 32 -55.96 -69.71 12.78
CA GLN A 32 -55.12 -69.23 11.67
C GLN A 32 -55.36 -67.75 11.39
N SER A 33 -56.63 -67.31 11.40
CA SER A 33 -57.02 -65.92 11.21
C SER A 33 -56.48 -65.02 12.33
N GLN A 34 -56.60 -65.45 13.59
CA GLN A 34 -56.06 -64.73 14.74
C GLN A 34 -54.52 -64.64 14.65
N THR A 35 -53.86 -65.75 14.33
CA THR A 35 -52.39 -65.79 14.16
C THR A 35 -51.93 -64.87 13.03
N ASN A 36 -52.67 -64.83 11.92
CA ASN A 36 -52.40 -63.90 10.82
C ASN A 36 -52.57 -62.44 11.27
N THR A 37 -53.60 -62.13 12.06
CA THR A 37 -53.87 -60.78 12.57
C THR A 37 -52.79 -60.32 13.57
N ASP A 38 -52.36 -61.20 14.46
CA ASP A 38 -51.29 -60.94 15.43
C ASP A 38 -49.92 -60.81 14.75
N SER A 39 -49.68 -61.62 13.71
CA SER A 39 -48.49 -61.53 12.86
C SER A 39 -48.47 -60.21 12.09
N GLN A 40 -49.59 -59.78 11.51
CA GLN A 40 -49.72 -58.47 10.86
C GLN A 40 -49.45 -57.31 11.82
N THR A 41 -49.95 -57.40 13.05
CA THR A 41 -49.73 -56.37 14.08
C THR A 41 -48.26 -56.31 14.50
N SER A 42 -47.62 -57.48 14.64
CA SER A 42 -46.18 -57.57 14.93
C SER A 42 -45.35 -57.03 13.77
N GLN A 43 -45.71 -57.37 12.53
CA GLN A 43 -45.05 -56.86 11.34
C GLN A 43 -45.15 -55.34 11.24
N LYS A 44 -46.32 -54.74 11.50
CA LYS A 44 -46.46 -53.27 11.55
C LYS A 44 -45.53 -52.60 12.58
N ARG A 45 -45.33 -53.22 13.75
CA ARG A 45 -44.37 -52.71 14.75
C ARG A 45 -42.93 -52.84 14.28
N ILE A 46 -42.58 -53.96 13.65
CA ILE A 46 -41.26 -54.20 13.06
C ILE A 46 -40.99 -53.17 11.96
N ASP A 47 -41.94 -52.98 11.04
CA ASP A 47 -41.83 -52.02 9.94
C ASP A 47 -41.63 -50.60 10.47
N ASN A 48 -42.43 -50.18 11.46
CA ASN A 48 -42.27 -48.86 12.09
C ASN A 48 -40.91 -48.71 12.80
N SER A 49 -40.46 -49.74 13.51
CA SER A 49 -39.14 -49.73 14.17
C SER A 49 -38.00 -49.70 13.16
N ALA A 50 -38.14 -50.40 12.03
CA ALA A 50 -37.17 -50.41 10.95
C ALA A 50 -37.09 -49.03 10.28
N GLU A 51 -38.24 -48.40 10.03
CA GLU A 51 -38.33 -47.04 9.48
C GLU A 51 -37.65 -46.01 10.38
N ILE A 52 -37.97 -46.02 11.69
CA ILE A 52 -37.32 -45.13 12.68
C ILE A 52 -35.81 -45.37 12.73
N SER A 53 -35.37 -46.63 12.67
CA SER A 53 -33.94 -46.96 12.69
C SER A 53 -33.22 -46.48 11.44
N ALA A 54 -33.87 -46.58 10.27
CA ALA A 54 -33.34 -46.08 9.01
C ALA A 54 -33.24 -44.54 9.02
N GLN A 55 -34.30 -43.85 9.48
CA GLN A 55 -34.30 -42.40 9.61
C GLN A 55 -33.22 -41.92 10.58
N THR A 56 -33.13 -42.52 11.77
CA THR A 56 -32.14 -42.15 12.78
C THR A 56 -30.71 -42.35 12.26
N ARG A 57 -30.47 -43.40 11.46
CA ARG A 57 -29.18 -43.62 10.81
C ARG A 57 -28.85 -42.51 9.82
N ALA A 58 -29.81 -42.12 8.98
CA ALA A 58 -29.64 -41.01 8.04
C ALA A 58 -29.34 -39.69 8.77
N ASP A 59 -30.05 -39.40 9.87
CA ASP A 59 -29.81 -38.21 10.70
C ASP A 59 -28.40 -38.22 11.31
N ILE A 60 -27.93 -39.37 11.81
CA ILE A 60 -26.57 -39.52 12.34
C ILE A 60 -25.53 -39.26 11.25
N GLU A 61 -25.71 -39.82 10.06
CA GLU A 61 -24.79 -39.62 8.93
C GLU A 61 -24.74 -38.15 8.50
N GLN A 62 -25.90 -37.47 8.45
CA GLN A 62 -25.99 -36.04 8.15
C GLN A 62 -25.27 -35.19 9.21
N LEU A 63 -25.54 -35.43 10.49
CA LEU A 63 -24.90 -34.70 11.59
C LEU A 63 -23.38 -34.94 11.63
N GLN A 64 -22.92 -36.14 11.31
CA GLN A 64 -21.48 -36.43 11.20
C GLN A 64 -20.83 -35.64 10.06
N ALA A 65 -21.51 -35.51 8.92
CA ALA A 65 -21.03 -34.69 7.81
C ALA A 65 -20.96 -33.20 8.21
N GLU A 66 -21.98 -32.70 8.92
CA GLU A 66 -22.00 -31.33 9.45
C GLU A 66 -20.87 -31.07 10.43
N ILE A 67 -20.66 -31.96 11.40
CA ILE A 67 -19.53 -31.88 12.36
C ILE A 67 -18.19 -31.86 11.61
N THR A 68 -18.04 -32.68 10.57
CA THR A 68 -16.81 -32.73 9.78
C THR A 68 -16.56 -31.40 9.07
N ASN A 69 -17.60 -30.81 8.47
CA ASN A 69 -17.51 -29.50 7.84
C ASN A 69 -17.16 -28.41 8.85
N LEU A 70 -17.86 -28.37 9.99
CA LEU A 70 -17.62 -27.40 11.06
C LEU A 70 -16.19 -27.51 11.62
N LYS A 71 -15.63 -28.71 11.75
CA LYS A 71 -14.23 -28.89 12.16
C LYS A 71 -13.24 -28.32 11.15
N VAL A 72 -13.49 -28.51 9.85
CA VAL A 72 -12.66 -27.92 8.79
C VAL A 72 -12.74 -26.39 8.84
N TYR A 73 -13.94 -25.85 9.00
CA TYR A 73 -14.17 -24.41 9.10
C TYR A 73 -13.51 -23.80 10.34
N GLN A 74 -13.65 -24.44 11.51
CA GLN A 74 -12.95 -24.05 12.73
C GLN A 74 -11.43 -24.02 12.50
N SER A 75 -10.86 -25.08 11.92
CA SER A 75 -9.42 -25.11 11.64
C SER A 75 -8.97 -24.00 10.68
N HIS A 76 -9.82 -23.62 9.72
CA HIS A 76 -9.56 -22.48 8.83
C HIS A 76 -9.56 -21.15 9.61
N LEU A 77 -10.56 -20.93 10.47
CA LEU A 77 -10.63 -19.73 11.31
C LEU A 77 -9.43 -19.64 12.27
N ASP A 78 -9.04 -20.75 12.90
CA ASP A 78 -7.87 -20.78 13.79
C ASP A 78 -6.59 -20.35 13.05
N LYS A 79 -6.40 -20.86 11.82
CA LYS A 79 -5.25 -20.47 10.97
C LYS A 79 -5.33 -19.00 10.56
N MET A 80 -6.53 -18.48 10.28
CA MET A 80 -6.73 -17.08 9.93
C MET A 80 -6.39 -16.17 11.11
N VAL A 81 -6.87 -16.49 12.32
CA VAL A 81 -6.54 -15.75 13.55
C VAL A 81 -5.04 -15.76 13.79
N GLN A 82 -4.37 -16.92 13.70
CA GLN A 82 -2.91 -17.00 13.84
C GLN A 82 -2.17 -16.16 12.78
N SER A 83 -2.68 -16.08 11.56
CA SER A 83 -2.10 -15.23 10.52
C SER A 83 -2.28 -13.74 10.85
N GLN A 84 -3.47 -13.34 11.29
CA GLN A 84 -3.76 -11.96 11.69
C GLN A 84 -2.97 -11.53 12.92
N ASP A 85 -2.76 -12.41 13.90
CA ASP A 85 -1.95 -12.12 15.07
C ASP A 85 -0.47 -11.87 14.70
N LYS A 86 0.06 -12.65 13.76
CA LYS A 86 1.41 -12.43 13.21
C LYS A 86 1.50 -11.11 12.45
N GLU A 87 0.51 -10.80 11.63
CA GLU A 87 0.45 -9.54 10.89
C GLU A 87 0.36 -8.34 11.85
N LYS A 88 -0.47 -8.42 12.88
CA LYS A 88 -0.57 -7.41 13.94
C LYS A 88 0.76 -7.19 14.64
N SER A 89 1.47 -8.25 15.01
CA SER A 89 2.79 -8.15 15.64
C SER A 89 3.79 -7.46 14.71
N SER A 90 3.81 -7.84 13.42
CA SER A 90 4.70 -7.21 12.44
C SER A 90 4.37 -5.74 12.22
N LEU A 91 3.09 -5.38 12.15
CA LEU A 91 2.66 -3.99 12.03
C LEU A 91 3.04 -3.17 13.27
N GLN A 92 2.94 -3.75 14.46
CA GLN A 92 3.38 -3.07 15.68
C GLN A 92 4.89 -2.80 15.67
N GLU A 93 5.71 -3.79 15.29
CA GLU A 93 7.15 -3.59 15.14
C GLU A 93 7.49 -2.50 14.12
N GLN A 94 6.76 -2.46 12.99
CA GLN A 94 6.92 -1.41 11.97
C GLN A 94 6.54 -0.02 12.52
N ILE A 95 5.48 0.09 13.31
CA ILE A 95 5.07 1.35 13.97
C ILE A 95 6.17 1.83 14.92
N ASP A 96 6.72 0.94 15.73
CA ASP A 96 7.77 1.27 16.70
C ASP A 96 9.05 1.73 15.99
N GLN A 97 9.42 1.07 14.88
CA GLN A 97 10.56 1.47 14.04
C GLN A 97 10.35 2.82 13.35
N ILE A 98 9.13 3.10 12.86
CA ILE A 98 8.79 4.40 12.27
C ILE A 98 8.92 5.51 13.32
N GLN A 99 8.48 5.26 14.56
CA GLN A 99 8.60 6.24 15.64
C GLN A 99 10.06 6.56 15.95
N ALA A 100 10.92 5.55 16.06
CA ALA A 100 12.36 5.75 16.27
C ALA A 100 13.00 6.53 15.12
N THR A 101 12.65 6.20 13.87
CA THR A 101 13.14 6.91 12.68
C THR A 101 12.68 8.37 12.69
N ARG A 102 11.40 8.63 12.98
CA ARG A 102 10.82 9.99 13.09
C ARG A 102 11.56 10.86 14.10
N GLN A 103 11.90 10.31 15.27
CA GLN A 103 12.63 11.03 16.31
C GLN A 103 14.00 11.52 15.83
N GLY A 104 14.67 10.78 14.93
CA GLY A 104 15.96 11.19 14.35
C GLY A 104 15.83 12.14 13.15
N ILE A 105 14.91 11.86 12.22
CA ILE A 105 14.85 12.59 10.94
C ILE A 105 14.28 14.00 11.08
N VAL A 106 13.32 14.23 11.99
CA VAL A 106 12.67 15.54 12.10
C VAL A 106 13.66 16.62 12.55
N PRO A 107 14.46 16.41 13.61
CA PRO A 107 15.51 17.36 13.98
C PRO A 107 16.53 17.59 12.86
N LEU A 108 16.88 16.54 12.11
CA LEU A 108 17.79 16.66 10.97
C LEU A 108 17.20 17.53 9.86
N MET A 109 15.92 17.34 9.52
CA MET A 109 15.23 18.17 8.53
C MET A 109 15.21 19.65 8.92
N TYR A 110 15.01 19.98 10.20
CA TYR A 110 15.11 21.36 10.67
C TYR A 110 16.53 21.91 10.52
N LYS A 111 17.56 21.16 10.93
CA LYS A 111 18.97 21.57 10.73
C LYS A 111 19.30 21.80 9.27
N MET A 112 18.85 20.92 8.38
CA MET A 112 19.02 21.08 6.94
C MET A 112 18.29 22.31 6.41
N LEU A 113 17.07 22.60 6.89
CA LEU A 113 16.34 23.79 6.49
C LEU A 113 17.05 25.07 6.93
N ASP A 114 17.55 25.11 8.17
CA ASP A 114 18.30 26.24 8.71
C ASP A 114 19.62 26.45 7.95
N GLU A 115 20.33 25.37 7.62
CA GLU A 115 21.55 25.42 6.81
C GLU A 115 21.26 25.91 5.38
N LEU A 116 20.17 25.45 4.76
CA LEU A 116 19.74 25.92 3.45
C LEU A 116 19.45 27.43 3.48
N GLU A 117 18.75 27.91 4.52
CA GLU A 117 18.49 29.33 4.72
C GLU A 117 19.78 30.14 4.83
N ASN A 118 20.72 29.66 5.68
CA ASN A 118 22.01 30.29 5.88
C ASN A 118 22.81 30.40 4.57
N GLN A 119 22.83 29.33 3.76
CA GLN A 119 23.47 29.35 2.45
C GLN A 119 22.84 30.35 1.48
N VAL A 120 21.51 30.52 1.52
CA VAL A 120 20.82 31.53 0.71
C VAL A 120 21.17 32.95 1.17
N GLN A 121 21.35 33.15 2.48
CA GLN A 121 21.66 34.47 3.04
C GLN A 121 23.11 34.89 2.83
N GLN A 122 24.06 33.97 2.99
CA GLN A 122 25.50 34.23 2.91
C GLN A 122 26.07 34.11 1.48
N GLY A 123 25.39 33.35 0.61
CA GLY A 123 25.84 33.15 -0.77
C GLY A 123 25.55 34.32 -1.70
N LEU A 124 25.88 34.12 -2.98
CA LEU A 124 25.54 35.05 -4.06
C LEU A 124 24.02 35.33 -4.10
N PRO A 125 23.60 36.59 -4.33
CA PRO A 125 22.19 36.98 -4.30
C PRO A 125 21.42 36.58 -5.57
N ILE A 126 21.67 35.38 -6.11
CA ILE A 126 20.96 34.83 -7.27
C ILE A 126 19.51 34.56 -6.88
N GLN A 127 18.55 35.26 -7.49
CA GLN A 127 17.10 35.11 -7.26
C GLN A 127 16.74 34.98 -5.77
N ARG A 128 17.39 35.80 -4.93
CA ARG A 128 17.38 35.66 -3.46
C ARG A 128 15.96 35.62 -2.89
N ALA A 129 15.08 36.51 -3.37
CA ALA A 129 13.69 36.57 -2.92
C ALA A 129 12.93 35.25 -3.16
N SER A 130 13.04 34.68 -4.35
CA SER A 130 12.40 33.39 -4.72
C SER A 130 12.95 32.22 -3.88
N ARG A 131 14.26 32.22 -3.62
CA ARG A 131 14.90 31.19 -2.79
C ARG A 131 14.46 31.27 -1.33
N LEU A 132 14.42 32.47 -0.74
CA LEU A 132 13.91 32.66 0.62
C LEU A 132 12.43 32.31 0.74
N GLN A 133 11.60 32.69 -0.25
CA GLN A 133 10.19 32.29 -0.28
C GLN A 133 10.02 30.77 -0.30
N ARG A 134 10.89 30.03 -1.00
CA ARG A 134 10.90 28.57 -1.01
C ARG A 134 11.24 28.00 0.36
N VAL A 135 12.25 28.54 1.03
CA VAL A 135 12.64 28.15 2.40
C VAL A 135 11.47 28.37 3.37
N GLU A 136 10.82 29.54 3.33
CA GLU A 136 9.64 29.82 4.15
C GLU A 136 8.49 28.85 3.87
N LYS A 137 8.23 28.53 2.60
CA LYS A 137 7.22 27.53 2.25
C LYS A 137 7.57 26.13 2.77
N LEU A 138 8.85 25.74 2.81
CA LEU A 138 9.28 24.49 3.44
C LEU A 138 9.07 24.55 4.95
N ARG A 139 9.40 25.66 5.61
CA ARG A 139 9.20 25.88 7.05
C ARG A 139 7.74 25.73 7.45
N THR A 140 6.82 26.33 6.69
CA THR A 140 5.37 26.14 6.89
C THR A 140 4.92 24.70 6.62
N THR A 141 5.54 24.01 5.67
CA THR A 141 5.20 22.60 5.37
C THR A 141 5.67 21.66 6.47
N MET A 142 6.76 21.98 7.19
CA MET A 142 7.26 21.16 8.29
C MET A 142 6.26 20.97 9.43
N THR A 143 5.44 22.00 9.72
CA THR A 143 4.46 21.98 10.81
C THR A 143 3.09 21.41 10.41
N ARG A 144 2.87 21.17 9.11
CA ARG A 144 1.62 20.59 8.60
C ARG A 144 1.47 19.13 9.01
N ALA A 145 0.31 18.80 9.59
CA ALA A 145 -0.04 17.44 10.00
C ALA A 145 -0.57 16.58 8.84
N ASP A 146 -1.13 17.21 7.81
CA ASP A 146 -1.68 16.54 6.63
C ASP A 146 -0.61 16.15 5.59
N VAL A 147 0.65 16.48 5.84
CA VAL A 147 1.80 16.13 5.00
C VAL A 147 2.66 15.10 5.72
N SER A 148 2.93 13.97 5.05
CA SER A 148 3.79 12.92 5.61
C SER A 148 5.25 13.38 5.73
N ASP A 149 5.99 12.82 6.69
CA ASP A 149 7.40 13.18 6.87
C ASP A 149 8.26 12.81 5.65
N ALA A 150 7.91 11.73 4.94
CA ALA A 150 8.55 11.35 3.68
C ALA A 150 8.38 12.43 2.60
N GLU A 151 7.19 13.03 2.50
CA GLU A 151 6.90 14.11 1.56
C GLU A 151 7.62 15.41 1.95
N LYS A 152 7.71 15.73 3.25
CA LYS A 152 8.51 16.85 3.76
C LYS A 152 9.98 16.68 3.39
N PHE A 153 10.55 15.50 3.65
CA PHE A 153 11.93 15.18 3.31
C PHE A 153 12.21 15.25 1.81
N ARG A 154 11.31 14.69 0.98
CA ARG A 154 11.40 14.76 -0.48
C ARG A 154 11.47 16.20 -0.98
N ARG A 155 10.56 17.07 -0.51
CA ARG A 155 10.54 18.50 -0.89
C ARG A 155 11.79 19.25 -0.46
N LEU A 156 12.32 18.92 0.72
CA LEU A 156 13.58 19.50 1.19
C LEU A 156 14.73 19.10 0.27
N LEU A 157 14.84 17.82 -0.09
CA LEU A 157 15.86 17.35 -1.04
C LEU A 157 15.70 18.00 -2.42
N GLU A 158 14.48 18.20 -2.92
CA GLU A 158 14.25 18.94 -4.16
C GLU A 158 14.77 20.37 -4.09
N ALA A 159 14.57 21.06 -2.95
CA ALA A 159 15.11 22.39 -2.77
C ALA A 159 16.65 22.39 -2.77
N TYR A 160 17.27 21.39 -2.12
CA TYR A 160 18.72 21.19 -2.20
C TYR A 160 19.21 20.89 -3.61
N GLN A 161 18.50 20.06 -4.39
CA GLN A 161 18.86 19.79 -5.79
C GLN A 161 18.80 21.04 -6.65
N ILE A 162 17.79 21.89 -6.44
CA ILE A 162 17.69 23.19 -7.11
C ILE A 162 18.86 24.09 -6.70
N GLU A 163 19.17 24.12 -5.41
CA GLU A 163 20.27 24.91 -4.86
C GLU A 163 21.64 24.48 -5.42
N LEU A 164 21.87 23.17 -5.52
CA LEU A 164 23.04 22.59 -6.18
C LEU A 164 23.08 22.92 -7.67
N SER A 165 21.93 22.96 -8.34
CA SER A 165 21.87 23.29 -9.76
C SER A 165 22.31 24.72 -10.07
N TYR A 166 22.10 25.67 -9.15
CA TYR A 166 22.66 27.01 -9.28
C TYR A 166 24.18 27.01 -9.23
N GLY A 167 24.84 25.97 -8.71
CA GLY A 167 26.29 25.85 -8.68
C GLY A 167 26.94 25.63 -10.05
N SER A 168 26.23 25.02 -11.01
CA SER A 168 26.77 24.67 -12.33
C SER A 168 26.00 25.25 -13.51
N LYS A 169 24.77 25.73 -13.31
CA LYS A 169 23.97 26.30 -14.38
C LYS A 169 24.39 27.73 -14.72
N MET A 170 24.19 28.07 -15.98
CA MET A 170 24.16 29.45 -16.45
C MET A 170 22.72 29.86 -16.74
N GLY A 171 22.37 31.10 -16.40
CA GLY A 171 21.06 31.66 -16.72
C GLY A 171 21.04 33.16 -16.49
N HIS A 172 19.97 33.79 -16.97
CA HIS A 172 19.72 35.21 -16.75
C HIS A 172 18.28 35.43 -16.28
N TYR A 173 18.02 36.60 -15.72
CA TYR A 173 16.71 37.08 -15.29
C TYR A 173 16.75 38.59 -15.15
N ASP A 174 15.61 39.26 -15.31
CA ASP A 174 15.52 40.69 -15.03
C ASP A 174 15.22 40.92 -13.55
N ASP A 175 15.87 41.92 -12.97
CA ASP A 175 15.70 42.29 -11.56
C ASP A 175 15.99 43.78 -11.34
N GLN A 176 15.59 44.29 -10.18
CA GLN A 176 15.99 45.61 -9.71
C GLN A 176 17.14 45.49 -8.72
N ILE A 177 18.30 46.03 -9.09
CA ILE A 177 19.46 46.07 -8.20
C ILE A 177 19.57 47.44 -7.54
N THR A 178 20.08 47.45 -6.31
CA THR A 178 20.43 48.68 -5.60
C THR A 178 21.94 48.87 -5.69
N LEU A 179 22.37 50.00 -6.26
CA LEU A 179 23.78 50.37 -6.36
C LEU A 179 24.29 51.00 -5.05
N ASN A 180 25.61 51.18 -4.94
CA ASN A 180 26.26 51.72 -3.74
C ASN A 180 25.83 53.15 -3.39
N ASP A 181 25.32 53.91 -4.35
CA ASP A 181 24.75 55.25 -4.17
C ASP A 181 23.28 55.22 -3.68
N GLY A 182 22.70 54.02 -3.47
CA GLY A 182 21.32 53.81 -3.07
C GLY A 182 20.31 53.89 -4.21
N LYS A 183 20.76 54.11 -5.46
CA LYS A 183 19.87 54.16 -6.62
C LYS A 183 19.42 52.76 -7.00
N GLN A 184 18.11 52.61 -7.22
CA GLN A 184 17.54 51.39 -7.78
C GLN A 184 17.46 51.51 -9.30
N ILE A 185 17.95 50.50 -9.99
CA ILE A 185 17.94 50.42 -11.45
C ILE A 185 17.45 49.04 -11.89
N GLU A 186 16.70 49.02 -12.99
CA GLU A 186 16.27 47.79 -13.63
C GLU A 186 17.38 47.29 -14.55
N VAL A 187 17.76 46.03 -14.38
CA VAL A 187 18.89 45.41 -15.06
C VAL A 187 18.56 43.97 -15.46
N SER A 188 19.22 43.49 -16.50
CA SER A 188 19.29 42.06 -16.76
C SER A 188 20.46 41.48 -15.98
N VAL A 189 20.19 40.53 -15.09
CA VAL A 189 21.17 39.83 -14.27
C VAL A 189 21.48 38.47 -14.88
N MET A 190 22.76 38.11 -15.01
CA MET A 190 23.22 36.80 -15.42
C MET A 190 24.06 36.17 -14.32
N TYR A 191 23.85 34.88 -14.08
CA TYR A 191 24.71 34.08 -13.22
C TYR A 191 25.33 32.94 -14.02
N LEU A 192 26.59 32.67 -13.73
CA LEU A 192 27.28 31.45 -14.13
C LEU A 192 27.71 30.72 -12.87
N GLY A 193 27.02 29.62 -12.58
CA GLY A 193 27.21 28.89 -11.35
C GLY A 193 27.02 29.77 -10.11
N LYS A 194 27.74 29.42 -9.05
CA LYS A 194 27.96 30.27 -7.87
C LYS A 194 29.35 30.91 -7.87
N VAL A 195 29.84 31.32 -9.04
CA VAL A 195 31.19 31.88 -9.19
C VAL A 195 31.19 33.29 -9.79
N SER A 196 30.23 33.61 -10.66
CA SER A 196 30.11 34.92 -11.29
C SER A 196 28.64 35.33 -11.37
N LEU A 197 28.38 36.55 -10.91
CA LEU A 197 27.08 37.21 -10.97
C LEU A 197 27.27 38.61 -11.57
N LEU A 198 26.67 38.83 -12.73
CA LEU A 198 26.83 40.01 -13.55
C LEU A 198 25.48 40.68 -13.76
N ALA A 199 25.47 41.99 -13.92
CA ALA A 199 24.30 42.75 -14.30
C ALA A 199 24.62 43.67 -15.47
N ARG A 200 23.64 43.86 -16.35
CA ARG A 200 23.72 44.75 -17.51
C ARG A 200 22.51 45.67 -17.52
N ALA A 201 22.73 46.96 -17.75
CA ALA A 201 21.66 47.92 -17.96
C ALA A 201 20.85 47.56 -19.21
N LEU A 202 19.55 47.85 -19.22
CA LEU A 202 18.68 47.51 -20.37
C LEU A 202 19.12 48.20 -21.68
N ASP A 203 19.80 49.35 -21.58
CA ASP A 203 20.40 50.07 -22.70
C ASP A 203 21.74 49.48 -23.20
N ARG A 204 22.27 48.46 -22.51
CA ARG A 204 23.56 47.79 -22.77
C ARG A 204 24.78 48.72 -22.70
N GLN A 205 24.68 49.86 -22.01
CA GLN A 205 25.78 50.82 -21.88
C GLN A 205 26.57 50.66 -20.59
N THR A 206 25.98 50.08 -19.55
CA THR A 206 26.62 49.94 -18.23
C THR A 206 26.50 48.50 -17.71
N TYR A 207 27.56 48.04 -17.07
CA TYR A 207 27.72 46.69 -16.59
C TYR A 207 28.23 46.70 -15.16
N TRP A 208 27.78 45.74 -14.38
CA TRP A 208 28.21 45.54 -13.00
C TRP A 208 28.54 44.08 -12.76
N TYR A 209 29.41 43.83 -11.79
CA TYR A 209 29.63 42.52 -11.22
C TYR A 209 29.38 42.58 -9.72
N TRP A 210 28.94 41.46 -9.14
CA TRP A 210 28.77 41.36 -7.71
C TRP A 210 30.12 41.03 -7.05
N ASP A 211 30.54 41.82 -6.07
CA ASP A 211 31.66 41.48 -5.19
C ASP A 211 31.12 40.83 -3.91
N GLN A 212 31.42 39.55 -3.71
CA GLN A 212 30.95 38.81 -2.55
C GLN A 212 31.62 39.24 -1.24
N SER A 213 32.86 39.74 -1.29
CA SER A 213 33.59 40.20 -0.10
C SER A 213 32.99 41.49 0.46
N GLN A 214 32.56 42.39 -0.43
CA GLN A 214 31.94 43.66 -0.06
C GLN A 214 30.41 43.57 0.00
N GLN A 215 29.83 42.47 -0.49
CA GLN A 215 28.39 42.27 -0.66
C GLN A 215 27.73 43.43 -1.43
N GLN A 216 28.36 43.89 -2.50
CA GLN A 216 27.98 45.08 -3.26
C GLN A 216 28.20 44.91 -4.76
N TRP A 217 27.40 45.64 -5.55
CA TRP A 217 27.60 45.74 -6.99
C TRP A 217 28.72 46.74 -7.30
N GLN A 218 29.68 46.31 -8.11
CA GLN A 218 30.79 47.13 -8.58
C GLN A 218 30.65 47.38 -10.08
N THR A 219 30.94 48.60 -10.51
CA THR A 219 30.86 48.97 -11.93
C THR A 219 32.05 48.40 -12.68
N LEU A 220 31.80 47.84 -13.86
CA LEU A 220 32.85 47.31 -14.72
C LEU A 220 33.27 48.35 -15.76
N GLU A 221 34.58 48.56 -15.91
CA GLU A 221 35.13 49.58 -16.82
C GLU A 221 35.49 49.04 -18.22
N SER A 222 35.61 47.71 -18.37
CA SER A 222 36.03 47.08 -19.63
C SER A 222 35.48 45.65 -19.75
N GLY A 223 35.65 44.99 -20.89
CA GLY A 223 35.21 43.60 -21.09
C GLY A 223 33.73 43.42 -21.50
N PHE A 224 33.07 44.50 -21.94
CA PHE A 224 31.65 44.50 -22.31
C PHE A 224 31.28 43.46 -23.38
N GLU A 225 32.12 43.31 -24.42
CA GLU A 225 31.86 42.32 -25.48
C GLU A 225 31.83 40.86 -24.96
N ALA A 226 32.67 40.53 -23.97
CA ALA A 226 32.70 39.19 -23.39
C ALA A 226 31.42 38.91 -22.58
N ILE A 227 30.92 39.93 -21.89
CA ILE A 227 29.69 39.86 -21.11
C ILE A 227 28.48 39.76 -22.02
N ASP A 228 28.40 40.58 -23.07
CA ASP A 228 27.32 40.50 -24.06
C ASP A 228 27.26 39.11 -24.69
N ARG A 229 28.41 38.55 -25.08
CA ARG A 229 28.48 37.15 -25.55
C ARG A 229 27.98 36.16 -24.49
N ALA A 230 28.31 36.36 -23.22
CA ALA A 230 27.85 35.48 -22.15
C ALA A 230 26.32 35.54 -21.97
N PHE A 231 25.72 36.73 -22.05
CA PHE A 231 24.26 36.89 -22.08
C PHE A 231 23.65 36.16 -23.29
N ASP A 232 24.24 36.28 -24.49
CA ASP A 232 23.75 35.59 -25.69
C ASP A 232 23.83 34.05 -25.55
N VAL A 233 24.88 33.53 -24.93
CA VAL A 233 25.01 32.09 -24.65
C VAL A 233 24.02 31.67 -23.56
N ALA A 234 23.78 32.49 -22.54
CA ALA A 234 22.76 32.25 -21.51
C ALA A 234 21.34 32.21 -22.10
N ASP A 235 21.07 33.01 -23.13
CA ASP A 235 19.84 33.00 -23.93
C ASP A 235 19.73 31.79 -24.86
N LYS A 236 20.80 30.99 -24.99
CA LYS A 236 20.94 29.91 -25.99
C LYS A 236 20.84 30.41 -27.44
N ASN A 237 21.13 31.69 -27.67
CA ASN A 237 21.18 32.26 -29.01
C ASN A 237 22.47 31.88 -29.75
N THR A 238 23.50 31.46 -29.02
CA THR A 238 24.82 31.07 -29.54
C THR A 238 25.34 29.78 -28.90
N THR A 239 26.24 29.10 -29.62
CA THR A 239 26.91 27.87 -29.15
C THR A 239 27.82 28.18 -27.95
N PRO A 240 27.95 27.27 -26.96
CA PRO A 240 28.89 27.45 -25.86
C PRO A 240 30.33 27.67 -26.35
N THR A 241 30.96 28.73 -25.88
CA THR A 241 32.34 29.12 -26.17
C THR A 241 33.10 29.40 -24.87
N LEU A 242 34.42 29.59 -24.97
CA LEU A 242 35.21 30.08 -23.85
C LEU A 242 34.82 31.54 -23.56
N LEU A 243 34.52 31.83 -22.29
CA LEU A 243 34.09 33.14 -21.81
C LEU A 243 35.05 33.61 -20.70
N ASP A 244 35.64 34.78 -20.89
CA ASP A 244 36.45 35.45 -19.86
C ASP A 244 35.54 36.39 -19.07
N LEU A 245 35.11 35.95 -17.87
CA LEU A 245 34.18 36.67 -17.02
C LEU A 245 34.82 37.05 -15.68
N PRO A 246 34.48 38.23 -15.12
CA PRO A 246 34.96 38.60 -13.80
C PRO A 246 34.33 37.68 -12.74
N LEU A 247 35.14 37.30 -11.75
CA LEU A 247 34.71 36.46 -10.65
C LEU A 247 34.10 37.30 -9.55
N SER A 248 33.00 36.80 -8.98
CA SER A 248 32.36 37.43 -7.83
C SER A 248 32.98 37.01 -6.50
N LEU A 249 33.82 35.98 -6.52
CA LEU A 249 34.54 35.45 -5.36
C LEU A 249 35.91 36.11 -5.26
N SER A 250 36.28 36.60 -4.08
CA SER A 250 37.68 36.85 -3.76
C SER A 250 38.36 35.50 -3.53
N LEU A 251 39.29 35.12 -4.40
CA LEU A 251 40.22 34.04 -4.08
C LEU A 251 41.10 34.55 -2.93
N ASN A 252 40.82 34.13 -1.70
CA ASN A 252 41.82 34.22 -0.66
C ASN A 252 42.92 33.25 -1.05
N GLU A 253 43.95 33.73 -1.73
CA GLU A 253 45.20 33.01 -1.83
C GLU A 253 45.71 32.87 -0.40
N GLU A 254 45.56 31.67 0.18
CA GLU A 254 46.34 31.29 1.35
C GLU A 254 47.80 31.30 0.91
N GLU A 255 48.48 32.43 1.13
CA GLU A 255 49.94 32.49 1.14
C GLU A 255 50.43 31.42 2.12
N LYS A 256 51.12 30.43 1.56
CA LYS A 256 51.73 29.30 2.28
C LYS A 256 52.98 29.72 3.04
#